data_AF-A0A202BS02-F1
#
_entry.id   AF-A0A202BS02-F1
#
_cell.length_a   1.000
_cell.length_b   1.000
_cell.length_c   1.000
_cell.angle_alpha   90.00
_cell.angle_beta   90.00
_cell.angle_gamma   90.00
#
_symmetry.space_group_name_H-M   'P 1'
#
loop_
_entity.id
_entity.type
_entity.pdbx_description
1 polymer ?
#
loop_
_entity_poly.entity_id
_entity_poly.type
_entity_poly.pdbx_seq_one_letter_code
_entity_poly.pdbx_strand_id
1 'polypeptide(L)'
;MNPNLKNIFLTAIVLLCSNLANAQFLAASDTSESSVKRYKSIINANREIVDFIEYSLVQKGLPKHLRNLALIESHFNRNIASGAGAVGVWQFMTAHANQYGLTEQNRTDLYKSTKTATVSLANLYKKYNNWITVVAAYNCGEGNIAKAMTAANSTQYHLFYKFLPEETINHVKKYLNACYATGELQNVLANYNSSRMNTVFLVKGGSGKNNVQLAETEINAGFNLNIIADELDVDVDKLLSWNPNINDELQKKGEGTLYLPTDLMPDFLLRKTKILSRSVKEGNTKNTAQ
;
A
#
# COMPACT_ATOMS: atom_id res chain seq x y z
N MET A 1 -26.59 -37.10 -19.12
CA MET A 1 -25.50 -37.11 -18.11
C MET A 1 -25.53 -35.77 -17.39
N ASN A 2 -26.01 -35.75 -16.15
CA ASN A 2 -26.06 -34.54 -15.31
C ASN A 2 -24.63 -34.22 -14.82
N PRO A 3 -24.03 -33.07 -15.17
CA PRO A 3 -22.79 -32.65 -14.56
C PRO A 3 -23.04 -32.33 -13.08
N ASN A 4 -22.15 -32.85 -12.25
CA ASN A 4 -22.25 -32.93 -10.81
C ASN A 4 -22.12 -31.53 -10.18
N LEU A 5 -23.26 -30.89 -9.86
CA LEU A 5 -23.36 -29.52 -9.30
C LEU A 5 -22.49 -29.30 -8.04
N LYS A 6 -22.12 -30.37 -7.33
CA LYS A 6 -21.29 -30.29 -6.12
C LYS A 6 -19.83 -29.90 -6.39
N ASN A 7 -19.29 -30.17 -7.58
CA ASN A 7 -17.90 -29.81 -7.89
C ASN A 7 -17.73 -28.37 -8.38
N ILE A 8 -18.79 -27.73 -8.89
CA ILE A 8 -18.75 -26.34 -9.37
C ILE A 8 -18.78 -25.36 -8.18
N PHE A 9 -19.52 -25.69 -7.12
CA PHE A 9 -19.56 -24.88 -5.90
C PHE A 9 -18.25 -24.91 -5.11
N LEU A 10 -17.55 -26.06 -5.11
CA LEU A 10 -16.30 -26.19 -4.35
C LEU A 10 -15.12 -25.47 -5.03
N THR A 11 -15.05 -25.48 -6.36
CA THR A 11 -14.05 -24.69 -7.11
C THR A 11 -14.32 -23.20 -7.05
N ALA A 12 -15.59 -22.76 -7.12
CA ALA A 12 -15.96 -21.35 -6.97
C ALA A 12 -15.63 -20.78 -5.58
N ILE A 13 -15.82 -21.56 -4.51
CA ILE A 13 -15.47 -21.15 -3.13
C ILE A 13 -13.95 -21.05 -2.94
N VAL A 14 -13.16 -21.97 -3.52
CA VAL A 14 -11.68 -21.92 -3.45
C VAL A 14 -11.12 -20.73 -4.24
N LEU A 15 -11.73 -20.37 -5.38
CA LEU A 15 -11.38 -19.19 -6.18
C LEU A 15 -11.86 -17.85 -5.58
N LEU A 16 -12.97 -17.84 -4.83
CA LEU A 16 -13.39 -16.65 -4.07
C LEU A 16 -12.47 -16.39 -2.87
N CYS A 17 -12.01 -17.45 -2.19
CA CYS A 17 -11.11 -17.35 -1.04
C CYS A 17 -9.69 -16.88 -1.42
N SER A 18 -9.19 -17.24 -2.61
CA SER A 18 -7.88 -16.76 -3.08
C SER A 18 -7.89 -15.29 -3.50
N ASN A 19 -9.04 -14.77 -3.95
CA ASN A 19 -9.18 -13.37 -4.35
C ASN A 19 -9.41 -12.40 -3.17
N LEU A 20 -10.03 -12.85 -2.07
CA LEU A 20 -10.13 -12.06 -0.83
C LEU A 20 -8.77 -11.86 -0.14
N ALA A 21 -7.85 -12.81 -0.29
CA ALA A 21 -6.53 -12.75 0.32
C ALA A 21 -5.66 -11.59 -0.23
N ASN A 22 -5.91 -11.13 -1.46
CA ASN A 22 -5.15 -10.04 -2.08
C ASN A 22 -5.62 -8.63 -1.66
N ALA A 23 -6.81 -8.50 -1.05
CA ALA A 23 -7.33 -7.21 -0.59
C ALA A 23 -6.89 -6.84 0.85
N GLN A 24 -6.29 -7.79 1.59
CA GLN A 24 -5.94 -7.60 3.02
C GLN A 24 -4.47 -7.27 3.28
N PHE A 25 -3.63 -7.19 2.24
CA PHE A 25 -2.18 -7.06 2.46
C PHE A 25 -1.78 -5.75 3.15
N LEU A 26 -2.52 -4.66 2.90
CA LEU A 26 -2.28 -3.34 3.48
C LEU A 26 -3.41 -2.88 4.40
N ALA A 27 -3.97 -3.80 5.17
CA ALA A 27 -4.86 -3.47 6.27
C ALA A 27 -4.07 -3.36 7.59
N ALA A 28 -4.54 -2.52 8.50
CA ALA A 28 -4.10 -2.62 9.89
C ALA A 28 -4.52 -3.99 10.43
N SER A 29 -3.54 -4.77 10.89
CA SER A 29 -3.74 -6.13 11.39
C SER A 29 -4.28 -6.16 12.82
N ASP A 30 -4.09 -5.08 13.58
CA ASP A 30 -4.59 -4.93 14.95
C ASP A 30 -5.23 -3.56 15.12
N THR A 31 -6.57 -3.56 15.11
CA THR A 31 -7.43 -2.37 15.27
C THR A 31 -8.15 -2.36 16.62
N SER A 32 -7.71 -3.20 17.56
CA SER A 32 -8.35 -3.33 18.88
C SER A 32 -8.25 -2.05 19.70
N GLU A 33 -9.26 -1.77 20.52
CA GLU A 33 -9.25 -0.58 21.38
C GLU A 33 -8.04 -0.53 22.32
N SER A 34 -7.60 -1.69 22.83
CA SER A 34 -6.43 -1.78 23.71
C SER A 34 -5.15 -1.36 22.99
N SER A 35 -4.98 -1.79 21.74
CA SER A 35 -3.84 -1.40 20.89
C SER A 35 -3.86 0.09 20.57
N VAL A 36 -5.03 0.63 20.20
CA VAL A 36 -5.22 2.07 19.95
C VAL A 36 -4.92 2.89 21.21
N LYS A 37 -5.46 2.49 22.37
CA LYS A 37 -5.19 3.13 23.67
C LYS A 37 -3.70 3.09 24.01
N ARG A 38 -3.02 1.97 23.76
CA ARG A 38 -1.57 1.83 23.99
C ARG A 38 -0.77 2.84 23.17
N TYR A 39 -0.97 2.90 21.85
CA TYR A 39 -0.23 3.86 21.00
C TYR A 39 -0.49 5.31 21.41
N LYS A 40 -1.77 5.67 21.66
CA LYS A 40 -2.13 7.02 22.11
C LYS A 40 -1.51 7.36 23.47
N SER A 41 -1.49 6.41 24.41
CA SER A 41 -0.87 6.59 25.72
C SER A 41 0.63 6.90 25.60
N ILE A 42 1.36 6.14 24.77
CA ILE A 42 2.79 6.35 24.56
C ILE A 42 3.07 7.72 23.92
N ILE A 43 2.27 8.11 22.92
CA ILE A 43 2.37 9.45 22.29
C ILE A 43 2.12 10.55 23.33
N ASN A 44 1.04 10.44 24.12
CA ASN A 44 0.68 11.44 25.12
C ASN A 44 1.75 11.56 26.22
N ALA A 45 2.35 10.44 26.64
CA ALA A 45 3.42 10.42 27.62
C ALA A 45 4.74 11.04 27.11
N ASN A 46 4.92 11.14 25.79
CA ASN A 46 6.14 11.64 25.14
C ASN A 46 5.88 12.91 24.31
N ARG A 47 4.89 13.72 24.69
CA ARG A 47 4.36 14.82 23.88
C ARG A 47 5.44 15.77 23.34
N GLU A 48 6.37 16.20 24.18
CA GLU A 48 7.43 17.13 23.77
C GLU A 48 8.35 16.54 22.68
N ILE A 49 8.71 15.25 22.81
CA ILE A 49 9.52 14.55 21.81
C ILE A 49 8.72 14.38 20.51
N VAL A 50 7.45 14.01 20.62
CA VAL A 50 6.54 13.85 19.48
C VAL A 50 6.39 15.17 18.73
N ASP A 51 6.11 16.26 19.43
CA ASP A 51 5.92 17.60 18.84
C ASP A 51 7.20 18.05 18.12
N PHE A 52 8.38 17.82 18.71
CA PHE A 52 9.66 18.09 18.06
C PHE A 52 9.89 17.27 16.79
N ILE A 53 9.56 15.96 16.82
CA ILE A 53 9.68 15.09 15.64
C ILE A 53 8.72 15.53 14.55
N GLU A 54 7.46 15.78 14.87
CA GLU A 54 6.46 16.24 13.91
C GLU A 54 6.84 17.59 13.31
N TYR A 55 7.31 18.54 14.11
CA TYR A 55 7.84 19.81 13.63
C TYR A 55 8.99 19.60 12.64
N SER A 56 9.97 18.76 13.00
CA SER A 56 11.12 18.48 12.16
C SER A 56 10.74 17.82 10.82
N LEU A 57 9.77 16.91 10.83
CA LEU A 57 9.21 16.29 9.62
C LEU A 57 8.55 17.34 8.71
N VAL A 58 7.66 18.17 9.27
CA VAL A 58 6.93 19.18 8.51
C VAL A 58 7.87 20.22 7.90
N GLN A 59 8.91 20.65 8.63
CA GLN A 59 9.94 21.56 8.12
C GLN A 59 10.70 21.01 6.90
N LYS A 60 10.68 19.68 6.70
CA LYS A 60 11.27 19.01 5.54
C LYS A 60 10.25 18.58 4.48
N GLY A 61 8.99 19.02 4.61
CA GLY A 61 7.90 18.62 3.71
C GLY A 61 7.51 17.14 3.85
N LEU A 62 7.85 16.52 4.98
CA LEU A 62 7.53 15.13 5.27
C LEU A 62 6.24 15.02 6.09
N PRO A 63 5.44 13.98 5.89
CA PRO A 63 4.20 13.81 6.63
C PRO A 63 4.45 13.42 8.09
N LYS A 64 3.61 13.97 8.98
CA LYS A 64 3.70 13.76 10.43
C LYS A 64 3.59 12.30 10.85
N HIS A 65 2.84 11.48 10.11
CA HIS A 65 2.67 10.06 10.44
C HIS A 65 3.99 9.27 10.44
N LEU A 66 5.08 9.80 9.88
CA LEU A 66 6.42 9.19 9.98
C LEU A 66 6.98 9.17 11.41
N ARG A 67 6.46 9.97 12.33
CA ARG A 67 6.74 9.83 13.78
C ARG A 67 6.43 8.41 14.29
N ASN A 68 5.52 7.70 13.62
CA ASN A 68 5.13 6.35 14.00
C ASN A 68 6.28 5.35 13.82
N LEU A 69 7.34 5.67 13.05
CA LEU A 69 8.58 4.89 13.03
C LEU A 69 9.26 4.96 14.40
N ALA A 70 9.51 6.16 14.94
CA ALA A 70 10.07 6.32 16.29
C ALA A 70 9.18 5.69 17.39
N LEU A 71 7.86 5.71 17.20
CA LEU A 71 6.92 5.04 18.10
C LEU A 71 7.13 3.52 18.12
N ILE A 72 7.20 2.86 16.97
CA ILE A 72 7.31 1.38 16.90
C ILE A 72 8.74 0.88 17.12
N GLU A 73 9.74 1.72 16.90
CA GLU A 73 11.15 1.40 17.07
C GLU A 73 11.57 1.48 18.54
N SER A 74 11.17 2.54 19.25
CA SER A 74 11.71 2.82 20.58
C SER A 74 10.69 3.27 21.61
N HIS A 75 9.42 3.45 21.22
CA HIS A 75 8.42 4.16 22.02
C HIS A 75 8.91 5.55 22.45
N PHE A 76 9.67 6.22 21.56
CA PHE A 76 10.36 7.48 21.79
C PHE A 76 11.49 7.45 22.84
N ASN A 77 11.89 6.27 23.31
CA ASN A 77 13.03 6.13 24.23
C ASN A 77 14.36 6.45 23.50
N ARG A 78 15.13 7.38 24.07
CA ARG A 78 16.42 7.84 23.53
C ARG A 78 17.60 6.93 23.89
N ASN A 79 17.44 6.09 24.91
CA ASN A 79 18.53 5.33 25.53
C ASN A 79 18.42 3.83 25.28
N ILE A 80 17.49 3.40 24.41
CA ILE A 80 17.31 1.99 24.08
C ILE A 80 18.30 1.55 23.00
N ALA A 81 18.88 0.37 23.22
CA ALA A 81 19.73 -0.33 22.26
C ALA A 81 19.12 -1.71 21.97
N SER A 82 19.03 -2.09 20.69
CA SER A 82 18.61 -3.44 20.31
C SER A 82 19.77 -4.43 20.44
N GLY A 83 19.47 -5.73 20.51
CA GLY A 83 20.49 -6.78 20.49
C GLY A 83 21.34 -6.80 19.21
N ALA A 84 20.83 -6.24 18.11
CA ALA A 84 21.54 -6.09 16.85
C ALA A 84 22.40 -4.81 16.78
N GLY A 85 22.30 -3.92 17.77
CA GLY A 85 23.08 -2.68 17.85
C GLY A 85 22.40 -1.43 17.29
N ALA A 86 21.09 -1.46 17.07
CA ALA A 86 20.29 -0.27 16.75
C ALA A 86 20.14 0.61 18.00
N VAL A 87 20.23 1.94 17.88
CA VAL A 87 20.27 2.83 19.06
C VAL A 87 19.39 4.06 18.90
N GLY A 88 18.77 4.47 20.01
CA GLY A 88 18.08 5.75 20.15
C GLY A 88 16.65 5.74 19.64
N VAL A 89 16.08 6.94 19.52
CA VAL A 89 14.66 7.16 19.16
C VAL A 89 14.30 6.55 17.82
N TRP A 90 15.22 6.64 16.87
CA TRP A 90 15.04 6.22 15.50
C TRP A 90 15.63 4.83 15.23
N GLN A 91 16.16 4.16 16.26
CA GLN A 91 16.85 2.86 16.18
C GLN A 91 17.81 2.78 14.98
N PHE A 92 18.69 3.78 14.85
CA PHE A 92 19.67 3.75 13.77
C PHE A 92 20.66 2.61 13.99
N MET A 93 20.95 1.84 12.94
CA MET A 93 22.14 0.99 12.86
C MET A 93 23.38 1.84 12.56
N THR A 94 24.57 1.44 13.03
CA THR A 94 25.82 2.20 12.81
C THR A 94 26.11 2.43 11.33
N ALA A 95 25.94 1.41 10.48
CA ALA A 95 26.14 1.55 9.04
C ALA A 95 25.22 2.62 8.42
N HIS A 96 23.93 2.60 8.77
CA HIS A 96 22.96 3.59 8.30
C HIS A 96 23.27 4.97 8.84
N ALA A 97 23.62 5.10 10.12
CA ALA A 97 24.01 6.38 10.72
C ALA A 97 25.22 7.01 9.99
N ASN A 98 26.24 6.21 9.70
CA ASN A 98 27.45 6.64 9.02
C ASN A 98 27.19 7.16 7.59
N GLN A 99 26.24 6.56 6.85
CA GLN A 99 25.85 7.05 5.51
C GLN A 99 25.38 8.51 5.50
N TYR A 100 24.87 9.00 6.64
CA TYR A 100 24.37 10.36 6.80
C TYR A 100 25.25 11.21 7.74
N GLY A 101 26.47 10.76 8.03
CA GLY A 101 27.41 11.48 8.89
C GLY A 101 27.00 11.55 10.37
N LEU A 102 26.09 10.70 10.82
CA LEU A 102 25.69 10.61 12.22
C LEU A 102 26.66 9.69 12.97
N THR A 103 27.47 10.27 13.84
CA THR A 103 28.43 9.47 14.63
C THR A 103 27.71 8.58 15.64
N GLU A 104 28.39 7.51 16.04
CA GLU A 104 27.93 6.51 17.00
C GLU A 104 27.32 7.13 18.28
N GLN A 105 28.01 8.09 18.89
CA GLN A 105 27.60 8.76 20.13
C GLN A 105 26.40 9.69 19.94
N ASN A 106 26.16 10.15 18.71
CA ASN A 106 25.08 11.07 18.38
C ASN A 106 23.77 10.32 18.03
N ARG A 107 23.75 8.98 17.99
CA ARG A 107 22.52 8.20 17.73
C ARG A 107 21.45 8.36 18.81
N THR A 108 21.84 8.66 20.06
CA THR A 108 20.94 8.93 21.19
C THR A 108 20.54 10.42 21.33
N ASP A 109 21.21 11.30 20.59
CA ASP A 109 20.89 12.72 20.54
C ASP A 109 19.62 12.92 19.72
N LEU A 110 18.54 13.38 20.36
CA LEU A 110 17.23 13.53 19.72
C LEU A 110 17.29 14.48 18.52
N TYR A 111 18.02 15.59 18.62
CA TYR A 111 18.07 16.60 17.57
C TYR A 111 18.85 16.08 16.36
N LYS A 112 20.05 15.53 16.59
CA LYS A 112 20.91 15.03 15.52
C LYS A 112 20.31 13.81 14.84
N SER A 113 19.83 12.84 15.61
CA SER A 113 19.19 11.65 15.06
C SER A 113 17.91 11.99 14.28
N THR A 114 17.06 12.89 14.78
CA THR A 114 15.85 13.32 14.04
C THR A 114 16.20 14.05 12.75
N LYS A 115 17.18 14.96 12.78
CA LYS A 115 17.67 15.61 11.55
C LYS A 115 18.14 14.56 10.53
N THR A 116 18.93 13.58 10.94
CA THR A 116 19.35 12.48 10.08
C THR A 116 18.18 11.64 9.56
N ALA A 117 17.21 11.31 10.41
CA ALA A 117 16.02 10.55 10.03
C ALA A 117 15.20 11.26 8.96
N THR A 118 14.96 12.57 9.12
CA THR A 118 14.23 13.35 8.09
C THR A 118 14.94 13.33 6.73
N VAL A 119 16.27 13.48 6.70
CA VAL A 119 17.04 13.41 5.44
C VAL A 119 16.98 12.02 4.84
N SER A 120 17.15 10.98 5.66
CA SER A 120 17.09 9.59 5.21
C SER A 120 15.71 9.22 4.63
N LEU A 121 14.63 9.58 5.33
CA LEU A 121 13.26 9.33 4.89
C LEU A 121 12.93 10.08 3.60
N ALA A 122 13.40 11.32 3.45
CA ALA A 122 13.24 12.07 2.21
C ALA A 122 13.96 11.40 1.03
N ASN A 123 15.18 10.90 1.24
CA ASN A 123 15.94 10.18 0.21
C ASN A 123 15.27 8.87 -0.18
N LEU A 124 14.80 8.09 0.79
CA LEU A 124 14.04 6.86 0.54
C LEU A 124 12.76 7.16 -0.24
N TYR A 125 12.03 8.22 0.13
CA TYR A 125 10.81 8.60 -0.57
C TYR A 125 11.09 9.08 -1.99
N LYS A 126 12.15 9.85 -2.22
CA LYS A 126 12.58 10.23 -3.57
C LYS A 126 12.85 9.01 -4.45
N LYS A 127 13.37 7.92 -3.88
CA LYS A 127 13.68 6.68 -4.59
C LYS A 127 12.43 5.82 -4.87
N TYR A 128 11.60 5.61 -3.86
CA TYR A 128 10.51 4.62 -3.93
C TYR A 128 9.14 5.24 -4.20
N ASN A 129 9.00 6.54 -3.99
CA ASN A 129 7.80 7.34 -4.22
C ASN A 129 6.53 6.85 -3.49
N ASN A 130 6.66 6.00 -2.48
CA ASN A 130 5.55 5.58 -1.63
C ASN A 130 6.01 5.26 -0.20
N TRP A 131 5.23 5.65 0.80
CA TRP A 131 5.61 5.50 2.21
C TRP A 131 5.71 4.04 2.67
N ILE A 132 4.97 3.12 2.06
CA ILE A 132 4.98 1.71 2.49
C ILE A 132 6.31 1.05 2.17
N THR A 133 6.83 1.29 0.95
CA THR A 133 8.17 0.81 0.58
C THR A 133 9.26 1.54 1.36
N VAL A 134 9.08 2.83 1.65
CA VAL A 134 10.02 3.59 2.51
C VAL A 134 10.12 2.96 3.90
N VAL A 135 8.99 2.62 4.53
CA VAL A 135 8.97 1.97 5.85
C VAL A 135 9.65 0.61 5.81
N ALA A 136 9.40 -0.20 4.76
CA ALA A 136 10.09 -1.46 4.58
C ALA A 136 11.61 -1.26 4.41
N ALA A 137 12.01 -0.29 3.58
CA ALA A 137 13.41 0.03 3.31
C ALA A 137 14.14 0.59 4.54
N TYR A 138 13.44 1.33 5.40
CA TYR A 138 13.98 1.85 6.65
C TYR A 138 14.42 0.73 7.59
N ASN A 139 13.61 -0.34 7.69
CA ASN A 139 13.91 -1.48 8.55
C ASN A 139 14.96 -2.44 7.95
N CYS A 140 14.81 -2.84 6.68
CA CYS A 140 15.67 -3.88 6.08
C CYS A 140 16.78 -3.37 5.17
N GLY A 141 16.81 -2.06 4.89
CA GLY A 141 17.75 -1.46 3.96
C GLY A 141 17.38 -1.65 2.49
N GLU A 142 17.85 -0.72 1.65
CA GLU A 142 17.54 -0.65 0.22
C GLU A 142 17.98 -1.88 -0.59
N GLY A 143 19.05 -2.55 -0.15
CA GLY A 143 19.56 -3.76 -0.81
C GLY A 143 18.60 -4.94 -0.71
N ASN A 144 17.92 -5.11 0.43
CA ASN A 144 16.91 -6.16 0.60
C ASN A 144 15.64 -5.85 -0.19
N ILE A 145 15.25 -4.57 -0.27
CA ILE A 145 14.17 -4.13 -1.14
C ILE A 145 14.50 -4.45 -2.61
N ALA A 146 15.72 -4.15 -3.08
CA ALA A 146 16.13 -4.45 -4.44
C ALA A 146 16.07 -5.96 -4.75
N LYS A 147 16.57 -6.80 -3.83
CA LYS A 147 16.48 -8.27 -3.96
C LYS A 147 15.03 -8.75 -4.06
N ALA A 148 14.15 -8.24 -3.19
CA ALA A 148 12.74 -8.60 -3.20
C ALA A 148 12.03 -8.16 -4.49
N MET A 149 12.29 -6.94 -4.96
CA MET A 149 11.74 -6.43 -6.22
C MET A 149 12.17 -7.29 -7.42
N THR A 150 13.45 -7.67 -7.48
CA THR A 150 13.98 -8.57 -8.52
C THR A 150 13.30 -9.94 -8.47
N ALA A 151 13.17 -10.54 -7.28
CA ALA A 151 12.51 -11.84 -7.10
C ALA A 151 11.03 -11.80 -7.50
N ALA A 152 10.36 -10.66 -7.30
CA ALA A 152 8.96 -10.46 -7.67
C ALA A 152 8.75 -10.02 -9.12
N ASN A 153 9.83 -9.68 -9.83
CA ASN A 153 9.79 -8.95 -11.10
C ASN A 153 8.84 -7.73 -11.05
N SER A 154 8.87 -6.99 -9.94
CA SER A 154 7.96 -5.86 -9.72
C SER A 154 8.49 -4.90 -8.66
N THR A 155 8.24 -3.60 -8.86
CA THR A 155 8.50 -2.55 -7.88
C THR A 155 7.33 -2.29 -6.94
N GLN A 156 6.24 -3.05 -7.07
CA GLN A 156 5.04 -2.85 -6.27
C GLN A 156 5.11 -3.66 -4.97
N TYR A 157 4.98 -2.99 -3.83
CA TYR A 157 5.14 -3.61 -2.51
C TYR A 157 4.23 -4.82 -2.31
N HIS A 158 2.97 -4.75 -2.74
CA HIS A 158 2.02 -5.87 -2.68
C HIS A 158 2.41 -7.11 -3.49
N LEU A 159 3.37 -6.99 -4.42
CA LEU A 159 3.92 -8.11 -5.17
C LEU A 159 5.24 -8.59 -4.57
N PHE A 160 6.10 -7.69 -4.11
CA PHE A 160 7.43 -8.08 -3.61
C PHE A 160 7.52 -8.39 -2.12
N TYR A 161 6.54 -8.01 -1.30
CA TYR A 161 6.66 -8.14 0.15
C TYR A 161 6.92 -9.57 0.64
N LYS A 162 6.42 -10.57 -0.08
CA LYS A 162 6.58 -12.00 0.25
C LYS A 162 8.03 -12.48 0.19
N PHE A 163 8.91 -11.68 -0.42
CA PHE A 163 10.35 -11.93 -0.51
C PHE A 163 11.15 -11.09 0.50
N LEU A 164 10.47 -10.32 1.37
CA LEU A 164 11.12 -9.59 2.45
C LEU A 164 11.31 -10.47 3.69
N PRO A 165 12.27 -10.14 4.56
CA PRO A 165 12.36 -10.75 5.89
C PRO A 165 11.04 -10.61 6.65
N GLU A 166 10.68 -11.64 7.42
CA GLU A 166 9.45 -11.65 8.23
C GLU A 166 9.40 -10.47 9.20
N GLU A 167 10.55 -10.12 9.79
CA GLU A 167 10.70 -8.94 10.65
C GLU A 167 10.22 -7.66 9.95
N THR A 168 10.57 -7.47 8.68
CA THR A 168 10.22 -6.29 7.89
C THR A 168 8.74 -6.27 7.52
N ILE A 169 8.17 -7.42 7.18
CA ILE A 169 6.73 -7.55 6.94
C ILE A 169 5.97 -7.16 8.22
N ASN A 170 6.42 -7.65 9.37
CA ASN A 170 5.83 -7.33 10.67
C ASN A 170 6.08 -5.87 11.07
N HIS A 171 7.22 -5.29 10.70
CA HIS A 171 7.53 -3.87 10.91
C HIS A 171 6.54 -2.97 10.15
N VAL A 172 6.27 -3.26 8.88
CA VAL A 172 5.25 -2.53 8.10
C VAL A 172 3.85 -2.69 8.71
N LYS A 173 3.47 -3.88 9.16
CA LYS A 173 2.17 -4.09 9.85
C LYS A 173 2.06 -3.25 11.12
N LYS A 174 3.11 -3.24 11.97
CA LYS A 174 3.16 -2.39 13.19
C LYS A 174 2.98 -0.92 12.84
N TYR A 175 3.63 -0.46 11.78
CA TYR A 175 3.51 0.91 11.28
C TYR A 175 2.08 1.24 10.83
N LEU A 176 1.42 0.36 10.07
CA LEU A 176 0.03 0.55 9.66
C LEU A 176 -0.94 0.55 10.85
N ASN A 177 -0.70 -0.29 11.86
CA ASN A 177 -1.49 -0.29 13.10
C ASN A 177 -1.34 1.03 13.87
N ALA A 178 -0.11 1.56 13.96
CA ALA A 178 0.13 2.86 14.55
C ALA A 178 -0.59 3.98 13.76
N CYS A 179 -0.54 3.96 12.43
CA CYS A 179 -1.26 4.91 11.57
C CYS A 179 -2.78 4.78 11.70
N TYR A 180 -3.31 3.57 11.93
CA TYR A 180 -4.73 3.38 12.25
C TYR A 180 -5.08 4.05 13.58
N ALA A 181 -4.30 3.77 14.62
CA ALA A 181 -4.52 4.33 15.95
C ALA A 181 -4.43 5.86 15.98
N THR A 182 -3.63 6.45 15.09
CA THR A 182 -3.39 7.89 15.00
C THR A 182 -4.23 8.61 13.94
N GLY A 183 -4.97 7.87 13.10
CA GLY A 183 -5.92 8.41 12.13
C GLY A 183 -5.35 8.70 10.74
N GLU A 184 -4.08 8.40 10.47
CA GLU A 184 -3.44 8.66 9.17
C GLU A 184 -3.36 7.46 8.23
N LEU A 185 -3.91 6.29 8.60
CA LEU A 185 -3.84 5.09 7.76
C LEU A 185 -4.32 5.36 6.32
N GLN A 186 -5.44 6.05 6.16
CA GLN A 186 -5.98 6.33 4.82
C GLN A 186 -5.05 7.19 3.96
N ASN A 187 -4.32 8.13 4.56
CA ASN A 187 -3.35 8.95 3.82
C ASN A 187 -2.16 8.11 3.34
N VAL A 188 -1.68 7.18 4.17
CA VAL A 188 -0.60 6.25 3.82
C VAL A 188 -1.03 5.33 2.67
N LEU A 189 -2.24 4.78 2.75
CA LEU A 189 -2.79 3.91 1.71
C LEU A 189 -3.07 4.67 0.41
N ALA A 190 -3.61 5.89 0.49
CA ALA A 190 -3.82 6.75 -0.66
C ALA A 190 -2.51 7.06 -1.38
N ASN A 191 -1.45 7.43 -0.64
CA ASN A 191 -0.13 7.66 -1.20
C ASN A 191 0.42 6.44 -1.95
N TYR A 192 0.34 5.26 -1.33
CA TYR A 192 0.77 4.03 -1.99
C TYR A 192 -0.02 3.73 -3.26
N ASN A 193 -1.34 3.87 -3.20
CA ASN A 193 -2.21 3.68 -4.36
C ASN A 193 -1.85 4.65 -5.49
N SER A 194 -1.70 5.94 -5.22
CA SER A 194 -1.30 6.93 -6.24
C SER A 194 0.07 6.62 -6.88
N SER A 195 1.07 6.23 -6.08
CA SER A 195 2.39 5.85 -6.61
C SER A 195 2.34 4.63 -7.51
N ARG A 196 1.54 3.63 -7.12
CA ARG A 196 1.33 2.43 -7.92
C ARG A 196 0.69 2.79 -9.26
N MET A 197 -0.36 3.62 -9.25
CA MET A 197 -1.03 4.10 -10.46
C MET A 197 -0.06 4.83 -11.40
N ASN A 198 0.72 5.80 -10.90
CA ASN A 198 1.70 6.53 -11.72
C ASN A 198 2.71 5.60 -12.41
N THR A 199 3.15 4.55 -11.71
CA THR A 199 4.09 3.57 -12.29
C THR A 199 3.46 2.81 -13.46
N VAL A 200 2.18 2.45 -13.34
CA VAL A 200 1.42 1.76 -14.40
C VAL A 200 1.31 2.65 -15.66
N PHE A 201 1.06 3.94 -15.50
CA PHE A 201 0.97 4.88 -16.63
C PHE A 201 2.31 5.13 -17.31
N LEU A 202 3.38 5.32 -16.53
CA LEU A 202 4.72 5.59 -17.08
C LEU A 202 5.30 4.38 -17.83
N VAL A 203 5.13 3.16 -17.32
CA VAL A 203 5.54 1.93 -18.02
C VAL A 203 4.75 1.74 -19.33
N LYS A 204 3.49 2.20 -19.38
CA LYS A 204 2.65 2.12 -20.59
C LYS A 204 2.90 3.24 -21.62
N GLY A 205 3.57 4.33 -21.24
CA GLY A 205 3.94 5.44 -22.14
C GLY A 205 5.31 5.29 -22.81
N GLY A 206 6.16 4.37 -22.32
CA GLY A 206 7.44 4.02 -22.92
C GLY A 206 7.32 2.80 -23.83
N SER A 207 7.45 3.03 -25.14
CA SER A 207 7.52 2.02 -26.20
C SER A 207 8.27 0.73 -25.82
N GLY A 208 7.57 -0.39 -25.77
CA GLY A 208 8.13 -1.74 -25.76
C GLY A 208 7.02 -2.78 -25.84
N LYS A 209 7.01 -3.59 -26.90
CA LYS A 209 6.09 -4.73 -27.08
C LYS A 209 6.19 -5.68 -25.87
N ASN A 210 5.31 -5.54 -24.89
CA ASN A 210 5.18 -6.47 -23.78
C ASN A 210 3.78 -7.10 -23.80
N ASN A 211 3.74 -8.43 -23.80
CA ASN A 211 2.52 -9.20 -23.57
C ASN A 211 1.97 -8.83 -22.19
N VAL A 212 0.94 -7.97 -22.17
CA VAL A 212 0.26 -7.60 -20.92
C VAL A 212 -0.46 -8.83 -20.41
N GLN A 213 -0.02 -9.39 -19.28
CA GLN A 213 -0.71 -10.51 -18.66
C GLN A 213 -2.04 -10.02 -18.08
N LEU A 214 -3.15 -10.65 -18.48
CA LEU A 214 -4.50 -10.31 -18.04
C LEU A 214 -4.96 -11.29 -16.96
N ALA A 215 -5.60 -10.76 -15.93
CA ALA A 215 -6.40 -11.48 -14.96
C ALA A 215 -7.88 -11.27 -15.26
N GLU A 216 -8.73 -12.20 -14.87
CA GLU A 216 -10.17 -12.18 -15.15
C GLU A 216 -11.02 -12.11 -13.87
N THR A 217 -12.19 -11.47 -13.95
CA THR A 217 -13.20 -11.48 -12.89
C THR A 217 -14.59 -11.28 -13.47
N GLU A 218 -15.61 -11.88 -12.87
CA GLU A 218 -16.99 -11.69 -13.28
C GLU A 218 -17.56 -10.35 -12.80
N ILE A 219 -18.27 -9.67 -13.68
CA ILE A 219 -19.04 -8.46 -13.42
C ILE A 219 -20.47 -8.62 -13.96
N ASN A 220 -21.45 -7.97 -13.33
CA ASN A 220 -22.82 -7.94 -13.80
C ASN A 220 -23.14 -6.63 -14.55
N ALA A 221 -24.31 -6.57 -15.19
CA ALA A 221 -24.77 -5.41 -15.97
C ALA A 221 -24.95 -4.12 -15.15
N GLY A 222 -24.87 -4.19 -13.81
CA GLY A 222 -24.86 -3.01 -12.95
C GLY A 222 -23.57 -2.20 -13.00
N PHE A 223 -22.47 -2.76 -13.54
CA PHE A 223 -21.20 -2.06 -13.71
C PHE A 223 -21.19 -1.19 -14.98
N ASN A 224 -20.74 0.05 -14.85
CA ASN A 224 -20.52 0.95 -15.97
C ASN A 224 -19.03 0.99 -16.33
N LEU A 225 -18.68 0.62 -17.57
CA LEU A 225 -17.29 0.57 -18.04
C LEU A 225 -16.58 1.92 -18.00
N ASN A 226 -17.30 3.04 -18.20
CA ASN A 226 -16.71 4.38 -18.07
C ASN A 226 -16.34 4.70 -16.63
N ILE A 227 -17.13 4.21 -15.66
CA ILE A 227 -16.81 4.40 -14.23
C ILE A 227 -15.69 3.45 -13.80
N ILE A 228 -15.64 2.24 -14.35
CA ILE A 228 -14.50 1.33 -14.14
C ILE A 228 -13.23 2.01 -14.66
N ALA A 229 -13.25 2.52 -15.89
CA ALA A 229 -12.17 3.26 -16.52
C ALA A 229 -11.71 4.44 -15.64
N ASP A 230 -12.65 5.31 -15.23
CA ASP A 230 -12.38 6.48 -14.38
C ASP A 230 -11.83 6.12 -12.99
N GLU A 231 -12.40 5.13 -12.31
CA GLU A 231 -11.92 4.71 -10.97
C GLU A 231 -10.57 4.01 -11.00
N LEU A 232 -10.20 3.45 -12.15
CA LEU A 232 -8.89 2.86 -12.43
C LEU A 232 -7.94 3.83 -13.16
N ASP A 233 -8.36 5.07 -13.41
CA ASP A 233 -7.59 6.08 -14.17
C ASP A 233 -7.14 5.58 -15.57
N VAL A 234 -7.81 4.57 -16.13
CA VAL A 234 -7.49 4.00 -17.44
C VAL A 234 -8.42 4.59 -18.49
N ASP A 235 -7.88 4.89 -19.67
CA ASP A 235 -8.68 5.26 -20.84
C ASP A 235 -9.71 4.16 -21.19
N VAL A 236 -10.96 4.54 -21.43
CA VAL A 236 -12.04 3.58 -21.68
C VAL A 236 -11.80 2.77 -22.96
N ASP A 237 -11.20 3.34 -23.99
CA ASP A 237 -10.87 2.61 -25.23
C ASP A 237 -9.78 1.57 -24.95
N LYS A 238 -8.84 1.89 -24.05
CA LYS A 238 -7.83 0.92 -23.61
C LYS A 238 -8.45 -0.20 -22.77
N LEU A 239 -9.41 0.11 -21.90
CA LEU A 239 -10.18 -0.90 -21.17
C LEU A 239 -10.92 -1.82 -22.15
N LEU A 240 -11.59 -1.26 -23.16
CA LEU A 240 -12.30 -2.01 -24.19
C LEU A 240 -11.36 -2.83 -25.08
N SER A 241 -10.12 -2.38 -25.29
CA SER A 241 -9.12 -3.16 -26.05
C SER A 241 -8.76 -4.48 -25.38
N TRP A 242 -8.83 -4.55 -24.05
CA TRP A 242 -8.68 -5.81 -23.29
C TRP A 242 -9.98 -6.61 -23.21
N ASN A 243 -11.12 -5.96 -23.48
CA ASN A 243 -12.46 -6.47 -23.24
C ASN A 243 -13.37 -6.30 -24.48
N PRO A 244 -13.00 -6.81 -25.67
CA PRO A 244 -13.69 -6.47 -26.91
C PRO A 244 -15.17 -6.86 -26.95
N ASN A 245 -15.58 -7.88 -26.17
CA ASN A 245 -16.94 -8.42 -26.19
C ASN A 245 -17.79 -8.05 -24.95
N ILE A 246 -17.24 -7.28 -24.01
CA ILE A 246 -17.85 -7.12 -22.69
C ILE A 246 -19.22 -6.41 -22.75
N ASN A 247 -19.39 -5.44 -23.65
CA ASN A 247 -20.66 -4.74 -23.82
C ASN A 247 -21.78 -5.70 -24.23
N ASP A 248 -21.47 -6.59 -25.16
CA ASP A 248 -22.40 -7.60 -25.68
C ASP A 248 -22.78 -8.62 -24.60
N GLU A 249 -21.81 -9.06 -23.80
CA GLU A 249 -22.04 -10.00 -22.69
C GLU A 249 -22.95 -9.39 -21.63
N LEU A 250 -22.63 -8.17 -21.18
CA LEU A 250 -23.43 -7.47 -20.17
C LEU A 250 -24.86 -7.20 -20.64
N GLN A 251 -25.06 -6.83 -21.91
CA GLN A 251 -26.40 -6.59 -22.46
C GLN A 251 -27.21 -7.88 -22.65
N LYS A 252 -26.60 -8.96 -23.17
CA LYS A 252 -27.33 -10.18 -23.55
C LYS A 252 -27.51 -11.14 -22.39
N LYS A 253 -26.52 -11.28 -21.52
CA LYS A 253 -26.48 -12.27 -20.43
C LYS A 253 -26.71 -11.66 -19.06
N GLY A 254 -26.60 -10.33 -18.92
CA GLY A 254 -26.65 -9.65 -17.62
C GLY A 254 -25.34 -9.77 -16.81
N GLU A 255 -24.36 -10.49 -17.33
CA GLU A 255 -23.04 -10.71 -16.74
C GLU A 255 -21.98 -10.94 -17.83
N GLY A 256 -20.72 -10.69 -17.49
CA GLY A 256 -19.59 -10.83 -18.40
C GLY A 256 -18.25 -10.91 -17.69
N THR A 257 -17.23 -11.35 -18.42
CA THR A 257 -15.89 -11.54 -17.88
C THR A 257 -15.03 -10.31 -18.14
N LEU A 258 -14.68 -9.58 -17.08
CA LEU A 258 -13.79 -8.44 -17.14
C LEU A 258 -12.34 -8.90 -17.06
N TYR A 259 -11.59 -8.63 -18.11
CA TYR A 259 -10.15 -8.78 -18.20
C TYR A 259 -9.45 -7.47 -17.86
N LEU A 260 -8.56 -7.51 -16.89
CA LEU A 260 -7.67 -6.40 -16.56
C LEU A 260 -6.23 -6.90 -16.51
N PRO A 261 -5.25 -6.05 -16.84
CA PRO A 261 -3.87 -6.31 -16.51
C PRO A 261 -3.74 -6.80 -15.06
N THR A 262 -2.92 -7.82 -14.81
CA THR A 262 -2.78 -8.45 -13.48
C THR A 262 -2.45 -7.46 -12.37
N ASP A 263 -1.81 -6.33 -12.72
CA ASP A 263 -1.46 -5.21 -11.84
C ASP A 263 -2.62 -4.23 -11.56
N LEU A 264 -3.66 -4.20 -12.40
CA LEU A 264 -4.88 -3.39 -12.23
C LEU A 264 -6.03 -4.16 -11.57
N MET A 265 -6.07 -5.48 -11.71
CA MET A 265 -7.15 -6.30 -11.15
C MET A 265 -7.34 -6.11 -9.62
N PRO A 266 -6.29 -6.03 -8.78
CA PRO A 266 -6.47 -5.80 -7.35
C PRO A 266 -7.20 -4.50 -7.01
N ASP A 267 -7.02 -3.44 -7.80
CA ASP A 267 -7.74 -2.18 -7.59
C ASP A 267 -9.21 -2.28 -7.90
N PHE A 268 -9.52 -2.92 -9.03
CA PHE A 268 -10.89 -3.18 -9.40
C PHE A 268 -11.57 -3.96 -8.28
N LEU A 269 -10.94 -5.01 -7.75
CA LEU A 269 -11.47 -5.81 -6.66
C LEU A 269 -11.63 -5.00 -5.36
N LEU A 270 -10.64 -4.19 -4.98
CA LEU A 270 -10.69 -3.35 -3.78
C LEU A 270 -11.81 -2.30 -3.85
N ARG A 271 -12.06 -1.76 -5.04
CA ARG A 271 -13.06 -0.71 -5.29
C ARG A 271 -14.37 -1.25 -5.84
N LYS A 272 -14.51 -2.58 -6.01
CA LYS A 272 -15.63 -3.21 -6.73
C LYS A 272 -16.99 -2.72 -6.24
N THR A 273 -17.19 -2.66 -4.93
CA THR A 273 -18.42 -2.16 -4.31
C THR A 273 -18.66 -0.67 -4.55
N LYS A 274 -17.60 0.16 -4.45
CA LYS A 274 -17.69 1.61 -4.73
C LYS A 274 -18.04 1.87 -6.19
N ILE A 275 -17.35 1.18 -7.11
CA ILE A 275 -17.58 1.25 -8.55
C ILE A 275 -19.02 0.86 -8.88
N LEU A 276 -19.51 -0.27 -8.33
CA LEU A 276 -20.88 -0.72 -8.56
C LEU A 276 -21.91 0.28 -8.03
N SER A 277 -21.72 0.77 -6.81
CA SER A 277 -22.63 1.77 -6.21
C SER A 277 -22.70 3.05 -7.06
N ARG A 278 -21.56 3.55 -7.55
CA ARG A 278 -21.51 4.70 -8.44
C ARG A 278 -22.15 4.41 -9.80
N SER A 279 -21.93 3.22 -10.35
CA SER A 279 -22.51 2.77 -11.63
C SER A 279 -24.02 2.74 -11.61
N VAL A 280 -24.62 2.20 -10.56
CA VAL A 280 -26.08 2.17 -10.39
C VAL A 280 -26.64 3.59 -10.22
N LYS A 281 -25.95 4.46 -9.46
CA LYS A 281 -26.40 5.84 -9.23
C LYS A 281 -26.42 6.68 -10.51
N GLU A 282 -25.39 6.55 -11.35
CA GLU A 282 -25.30 7.26 -12.63
C GLU A 282 -26.25 6.66 -13.70
N GLY A 283 -26.54 5.36 -13.63
CA GLY A 283 -27.55 4.73 -14.49
C GLY A 283 -28.98 5.24 -14.20
N ASN A 284 -29.34 5.36 -12.92
CA ASN A 284 -30.67 5.81 -12.52
C ASN A 284 -30.95 7.30 -12.86
N THR A 285 -29.92 8.14 -12.86
CA THR A 285 -30.04 9.56 -13.20
C THR A 285 -30.25 9.80 -14.70
N LYS A 286 -29.78 8.90 -15.58
CA LYS A 286 -30.08 8.96 -17.01
C LYS A 286 -31.52 8.53 -17.33
N ASN A 287 -32.08 7.59 -16.58
CA ASN A 287 -33.47 7.13 -16.77
C ASN A 287 -34.54 8.09 -16.21
N THR A 288 -34.17 9.04 -15.35
CA THR A 288 -35.10 10.06 -14.81
C THR A 288 -35.12 11.36 -15.61
N ALA A 289 -34.25 11.48 -16.62
CA ALA A 289 -34.16 12.63 -17.52
C ALA A 289 -34.77 12.38 -18.92
N GLN A 290 -35.45 11.25 -19.11
CA GLN A 290 -36.22 10.90 -20.31
C GLN A 290 -37.72 10.89 -20.02
#